data_AF-A0A9P6Q6A7-F1
#
_entry.id   AF-A0A9P6Q6A7-F1
#
_cell.length_a   1.000
_cell.length_b   1.000
_cell.length_c   1.000
_cell.angle_alpha   90.00
_cell.angle_beta   90.00
_cell.angle_gamma   90.00
#
_symmetry.space_group_name_H-M   'P 1'
#
loop_
_entity.id
_entity.type
_entity.pdbx_description
1 polymer ?
#
loop_
_entity_poly.entity_id
_entity_poly.type
_entity_poly.pdbx_seq_one_letter_code
_entity_poly.pdbx_strand_id
1 'polypeptide(L)'
;MQGHLVGDPSKRLFSTNQALGVLGLPDRPVSIICPCKFHLFACASCGSVCGYNLSQPCAGCETNRGNGHFWIFYAHEITSHWRTIGGRNMFWDDLPTWSNKLEGNVGR
;
A
#
# COMPACT_ATOMS: atom_id res chain seq x y z
N MET A 1 -4.07 2.82 -7.41
CA MET A 1 -3.26 3.22 -8.58
C MET A 1 -2.42 2.04 -9.03
N GLN A 2 -2.28 1.82 -10.34
CA GLN A 2 -1.45 0.74 -10.87
C GLN A 2 -0.05 1.26 -11.23
N GLY A 3 0.97 0.48 -10.91
CA GLY A 3 2.37 0.74 -11.27
C GLY A 3 3.10 -0.54 -11.70
N HIS A 4 4.42 -0.45 -11.82
CA HIS A 4 5.30 -1.56 -12.13
C HIS A 4 6.59 -1.45 -11.28
N LEU A 5 7.28 -2.56 -11.08
CA LEU A 5 8.61 -2.55 -10.46
C LEU A 5 9.63 -1.98 -11.44
N VAL A 6 10.43 -1.00 -11.00
CA VAL A 6 11.48 -0.40 -11.83
C VAL A 6 12.55 -1.43 -12.21
N GLY A 7 12.94 -2.29 -11.26
CA GLY A 7 13.91 -3.36 -11.50
C GLY A 7 13.39 -4.58 -12.26
N ASP A 8 12.06 -4.70 -12.40
CA ASP A 8 11.41 -5.77 -13.19
C ASP A 8 10.03 -5.30 -13.69
N PRO A 9 9.97 -4.62 -14.85
CA PRO A 9 8.73 -4.07 -15.38
C PRO A 9 7.65 -5.11 -15.71
N SER A 10 8.00 -6.40 -15.79
CA SER A 10 7.02 -7.48 -15.96
C SER A 10 6.09 -7.62 -14.76
N LYS A 11 6.53 -7.15 -13.59
CA LYS A 11 5.76 -7.20 -12.35
C LYS A 11 4.89 -5.96 -12.23
N ARG A 12 3.60 -6.15 -12.46
CA ARG A 12 2.57 -5.14 -12.21
C ARG A 12 2.20 -5.10 -10.72
N LEU A 13 2.06 -3.88 -10.22
CA LEU A 13 1.74 -3.61 -8.82
C LEU A 13 0.50 -2.74 -8.71
N PHE A 14 -0.23 -2.90 -7.62
CA PHE A 14 -1.26 -1.95 -7.18
C PHE A 14 -0.85 -1.32 -5.86
N SER A 15 -1.06 -0.01 -5.78
CA SER A 15 -0.94 0.76 -4.54
C SER A 15 -2.30 1.31 -4.11
N THR A 16 -2.58 1.21 -2.82
CA THR A 16 -3.78 1.71 -2.15
C THR A 16 -3.42 2.27 -0.78
N ASN A 17 -4.20 3.22 -0.27
CA ASN A 17 -4.11 3.69 1.11
C ASN A 17 -5.02 2.92 2.08
N GLN A 18 -5.84 1.99 1.58
CA GLN A 18 -6.69 1.11 2.39
C GLN A 18 -6.75 -0.26 1.74
N ALA A 19 -6.45 -1.31 2.51
CA ALA A 19 -6.58 -2.70 2.11
C ALA A 19 -7.62 -3.39 3.01
N LEU A 20 -8.42 -4.27 2.42
CA LEU A 20 -9.42 -5.07 3.12
C LEU A 20 -9.10 -6.55 2.94
N GLY A 21 -9.42 -7.38 3.94
CA GLY A 21 -9.20 -8.83 3.84
C GLY A 21 -7.73 -9.26 3.86
N VAL A 22 -6.84 -8.43 4.43
CA VAL A 22 -5.41 -8.74 4.57
C VAL A 22 -4.98 -8.66 6.03
N LEU A 23 -3.98 -9.46 6.38
CA LEU A 23 -3.35 -9.49 7.70
C LEU A 23 -1.88 -9.06 7.58
N GLY A 24 -1.43 -8.23 8.52
CA GLY A 24 -0.02 -7.86 8.66
C GLY A 24 0.80 -9.01 9.21
N LEU A 25 1.93 -9.30 8.59
CA LEU A 25 2.92 -10.25 9.07
C LEU A 25 4.08 -9.50 9.72
N PRO A 26 4.83 -10.11 10.66
CA PRO A 26 6.01 -9.49 11.23
C PRO A 26 7.02 -9.07 10.15
N ASP A 27 7.68 -7.93 10.37
CA ASP A 27 8.71 -7.40 9.48
C ASP A 27 9.82 -8.43 9.25
N ARG A 28 10.28 -8.53 8.00
CA ARG A 28 11.40 -9.40 7.64
C ARG A 28 12.36 -8.70 6.68
N PRO A 29 13.67 -8.98 6.78
CA PRO A 29 14.61 -8.63 5.71
C PRO A 29 14.24 -9.45 4.47
N VAL A 30 14.09 -8.79 3.33
CA VAL A 30 13.68 -9.44 2.07
C VAL A 30 14.88 -9.89 1.23
N SER A 31 16.06 -9.30 1.47
CA SER A 31 17.28 -9.65 0.74
C SER A 31 18.51 -9.46 1.61
N ILE A 32 19.57 -10.21 1.30
CA ILE A 32 20.91 -10.04 1.88
C ILE A 32 21.60 -8.79 1.29
N ILE A 33 21.12 -8.31 0.13
CA ILE A 33 21.75 -7.22 -0.64
C ILE A 33 21.24 -5.83 -0.21
N CYS A 34 19.96 -5.69 0.18
CA CYS A 34 19.46 -4.48 0.85
C CYS A 34 19.03 -4.81 2.29
N PRO A 35 19.54 -4.10 3.32
CA PRO A 35 19.07 -4.24 4.69
C PRO A 35 17.69 -3.57 4.93
N CYS A 36 16.98 -3.23 3.86
CA CYS A 36 15.60 -2.79 3.86
C CYS A 36 14.72 -3.82 4.59
N LYS A 37 13.86 -3.36 5.50
CA LYS A 37 12.81 -4.21 6.07
C LYS A 37 11.49 -3.92 5.39
N PHE A 38 10.78 -4.99 5.10
CA PHE A 38 9.44 -4.92 4.57
C PHE A 38 8.48 -5.51 5.57
N HIS A 39 7.35 -4.83 5.74
CA HIS A 39 6.18 -5.42 6.35
C HIS A 39 5.44 -6.17 5.26
N LEU A 40 5.20 -7.46 5.46
CA LEU A 40 4.49 -8.29 4.49
C LEU A 40 3.01 -8.37 4.85
N PHE A 41 2.18 -8.56 3.82
CA PHE A 41 0.74 -8.72 3.98
C PHE A 41 0.30 -10.05 3.37
N ALA A 42 -0.53 -10.78 4.10
CA ALA A 42 -1.12 -12.04 3.66
C ALA A 42 -2.64 -11.91 3.50
N CYS A 43 -3.19 -12.67 2.56
CA CYS A 43 -4.63 -12.83 2.40
C CYS A 43 -5.23 -13.47 3.67
N ALA A 44 -6.25 -12.84 4.27
CA ALA A 44 -6.89 -13.34 5.48
C ALA A 44 -7.60 -14.69 5.28
N SER A 45 -7.98 -15.02 4.03
CA SER A 45 -8.72 -16.24 3.71
C SER A 45 -7.82 -17.46 3.45
N CYS A 46 -6.65 -17.27 2.81
CA CYS A 46 -5.78 -18.38 2.41
C CYS A 46 -4.35 -18.33 2.97
N GLY A 47 -3.94 -17.22 3.59
CA GLY A 47 -2.62 -17.05 4.18
C GLY A 47 -1.48 -16.76 3.19
N SER A 48 -1.73 -16.76 1.87
CA SER A 48 -0.72 -16.42 0.87
C SER A 48 -0.27 -14.96 0.99
N VAL A 49 1.04 -14.71 0.86
CA VAL A 49 1.61 -13.35 0.81
C VAL A 49 1.19 -12.68 -0.48
N CYS A 50 0.44 -11.59 -0.38
CA CYS A 50 -0.13 -10.88 -1.53
C CYS A 50 0.46 -9.47 -1.73
N GLY A 51 1.18 -8.95 -0.73
CA GLY A 51 1.73 -7.60 -0.79
C GLY A 51 2.74 -7.28 0.29
N TYR A 52 3.23 -6.06 0.26
CA TYR A 52 4.22 -5.54 1.19
C TYR A 52 4.15 -4.01 1.31
N ASN A 53 4.81 -3.45 2.31
CA ASN A 53 5.28 -2.06 2.31
C ASN A 53 6.72 -2.00 2.80
N LEU A 54 7.42 -0.90 2.47
CA LEU A 54 8.74 -0.64 3.01
C LEU A 54 8.59 -0.05 4.42
N SER A 55 8.86 -0.85 5.45
CA SER A 55 8.70 -0.43 6.84
C SER A 55 9.93 0.31 7.35
N GLN A 56 11.12 -0.13 6.93
CA GLN A 56 12.39 0.49 7.29
C GLN A 56 13.30 0.57 6.06
N PRO A 57 13.38 1.73 5.37
CA PRO A 57 14.38 1.94 4.33
C PRO A 57 15.79 1.90 4.96
N CYS A 58 16.77 1.42 4.20
CA CYS A 58 18.17 1.66 4.54
C CYS A 58 18.58 3.09 4.13
N ALA A 59 19.71 3.59 4.65
CA ALA A 59 20.19 4.94 4.33
C ALA A 59 20.33 5.21 2.82
N GLY A 60 20.70 4.20 2.02
CA GLY A 60 20.75 4.33 0.56
C GLY A 60 19.37 4.48 -0.08
N CYS A 61 18.39 3.68 0.35
CA CYS A 61 17.03 3.69 -0.19
C CYS A 61 16.15 4.84 0.34
N GLU A 62 16.50 5.41 1.49
CA GLU A 62 15.80 6.56 2.09
C GLU A 62 15.87 7.81 1.21
N THR A 63 16.96 7.96 0.45
CA THR A 63 17.12 9.08 -0.50
C THR A 63 16.15 9.01 -1.70
N ASN A 64 15.52 7.86 -1.92
CA ASN A 64 14.57 7.66 -3.01
C ASN A 64 13.13 7.96 -2.55
N ARG A 65 12.60 9.12 -2.96
CA ARG A 65 11.26 9.64 -2.60
C ARG A 65 10.09 8.76 -3.06
N GLY A 66 10.32 7.71 -3.84
CA GLY A 66 9.28 6.81 -4.38
C GLY A 66 8.67 5.81 -3.39
N ASN A 67 9.18 5.73 -2.16
CA ASN A 67 8.81 4.67 -1.21
C ASN A 67 7.64 5.01 -0.26
N GLY A 68 6.96 6.13 -0.45
CA GLY A 68 5.87 6.61 0.43
C GLY A 68 4.54 5.87 0.31
N HIS A 69 4.48 4.71 -0.35
CA HIS A 69 3.24 3.97 -0.54
C HIS A 69 2.96 3.02 0.62
N PHE A 70 1.83 3.22 1.30
CA PHE A 70 1.44 2.48 2.50
C PHE A 70 1.15 0.98 2.27
N TRP A 71 0.68 0.62 1.07
CA TRP A 71 0.37 -0.75 0.69
C TRP A 71 0.71 -0.97 -0.78
N ILE A 72 1.48 -2.02 -1.08
CA ILE A 72 1.83 -2.46 -2.43
C ILE A 72 1.40 -3.92 -2.57
N PHE A 73 0.64 -4.25 -3.60
CA PHE A 73 0.16 -5.61 -3.89
C PHE A 73 0.59 -6.05 -5.28
N TYR A 74 0.87 -7.35 -5.43
CA TYR A 74 1.08 -7.94 -6.75
C TYR A 74 -0.25 -8.00 -7.49
N ALA A 75 -0.28 -7.51 -8.72
CA ALA A 75 -1.55 -7.33 -9.45
C ALA A 75 -2.31 -8.63 -9.75
N HIS A 76 -1.63 -9.78 -9.72
CA HIS A 76 -2.25 -11.10 -9.93
C HIS A 76 -2.76 -11.76 -8.63
N GLU A 77 -2.40 -11.22 -7.46
CA GLU A 77 -2.77 -11.78 -6.15
C GLU A 77 -4.02 -11.10 -5.55
N ILE A 78 -4.53 -10.06 -6.21
CA ILE A 78 -5.62 -9.23 -5.67
C ILE A 78 -6.63 -8.86 -6.74
N THR A 79 -7.87 -8.62 -6.31
CA THR A 79 -8.88 -7.94 -7.13
C THR A 79 -9.01 -6.51 -6.64
N SER A 80 -8.89 -5.55 -7.56
CA SER A 80 -9.05 -4.13 -7.24
C SER A 80 -10.49 -3.68 -7.50
N HIS A 81 -10.99 -2.81 -6.62
CA HIS A 81 -12.32 -2.21 -6.76
C HIS A 81 -12.20 -0.70 -6.62
N TRP A 82 -12.98 0.03 -7.42
CA TRP A 82 -13.15 1.46 -7.25
C TRP A 82 -13.85 1.72 -5.91
N ARG A 83 -13.35 2.71 -5.17
CA ARG A 83 -14.15 3.27 -4.07
C ARG A 83 -15.30 4.03 -4.68
N THR A 84 -16.48 3.87 -4.10
CA THR A 84 -17.66 4.60 -4.55
C THR A 84 -18.22 5.46 -3.43
N ILE A 85 -18.78 6.61 -3.81
CA ILE A 85 -19.52 7.51 -2.91
C ILE A 85 -20.83 7.85 -3.61
N GLY A 86 -21.97 7.55 -2.97
CA GLY A 86 -23.29 7.77 -3.59
C GLY A 86 -23.48 7.06 -4.95
N GLY A 87 -22.85 5.90 -5.16
CA GLY A 87 -22.99 5.11 -6.39
C GLY A 87 -22.07 5.49 -7.56
N ARG A 88 -21.29 6.58 -7.46
CA ARG A 88 -20.24 6.93 -8.45
C ARG A 88 -18.85 6.56 -7.96
N ASN A 89 -17.91 6.37 -8.88
CA ASN A 89 -16.50 6.22 -8.55
C ASN A 89 -15.97 7.48 -7.85
N MET A 90 -15.13 7.26 -6.85
CA MET A 90 -14.42 8.28 -6.08
C MET A 90 -13.10 8.60 -6.77
N PHE A 91 -12.82 9.88 -6.94
CA PHE A 91 -11.57 10.41 -7.49
C PHE A 91 -10.75 11.07 -6.39
N TRP A 92 -9.51 11.46 -6.70
CA TRP A 92 -8.64 12.13 -5.74
C TRP A 92 -9.23 13.45 -5.21
N ASP A 93 -9.96 14.17 -6.07
CA ASP A 93 -10.65 15.42 -5.72
C ASP A 93 -11.80 15.23 -4.72
N ASP A 94 -12.29 13.99 -4.55
CA ASP A 94 -13.33 13.67 -3.57
C ASP A 94 -12.77 13.38 -2.16
N LEU A 95 -11.45 13.28 -2.00
CA LEU A 95 -10.88 13.07 -0.68
C LEU A 95 -11.05 14.34 0.17
N PRO A 96 -11.40 14.21 1.47
CA PRO A 96 -11.48 15.36 2.34
C PRO A 96 -10.12 16.06 2.36
N THR A 97 -10.07 17.28 1.84
CA THR A 97 -8.91 18.15 1.99
C THR A 97 -8.71 18.40 3.48
N TRP A 98 -7.45 18.59 3.89
CA TRP A 98 -7.11 18.85 5.29
C TRP A 98 -7.95 19.98 5.91
N SER A 99 -8.36 20.97 5.12
CA SER A 99 -9.23 22.08 5.53
C SER A 99 -10.61 21.65 6.05
N ASN A 100 -11.10 20.47 5.65
CA ASN A 100 -12.45 20.00 5.98
C ASN A 100 -12.51 19.10 7.23
N LYS A 101 -11.40 18.95 7.97
CA LYS A 101 -11.36 18.15 9.22
C LYS A 101 -11.90 18.86 10.46
N LEU A 102 -12.29 20.14 10.38
CA LEU A 102 -12.65 20.94 11.55
C LEU A 102 -14.15 20.96 11.91
N GLU A 103 -15.04 20.29 11.18
CA GLU A 103 -16.49 20.34 11.48
C GLU A 103 -17.12 19.00 11.89
N GLY A 104 -16.30 18.03 12.33
CA GLY A 104 -16.81 16.74 12.82
C GLY A 104 -16.13 16.34 14.12
N ASN A 105 -16.82 16.56 15.24
CA ASN A 105 -16.53 16.09 16.60
C ASN A 105 -15.52 14.91 16.68
N VAL A 106 -14.30 15.20 17.16
CA VAL A 106 -13.45 14.16 17.73
C VAL A 106 -13.54 14.28 19.24
N GLY A 107 -14.52 13.58 19.80
CA GLY A 107 -14.45 13.10 21.17
C GLY A 107 -13.50 11.92 21.22
N ARG A 108 -12.27 12.16 21.70
CA ARG A 108 -11.53 11.37 22.71
C ARG A 108 -10.13 11.95 22.86
#